data_AF-A0A2E9UUD5-F1
#
_entry.id   AF-A0A2E9UUD5-F1
#
_cell.length_a   1.000
_cell.length_b   1.000
_cell.length_c   1.000
_cell.angle_alpha   90.00
_cell.angle_beta   90.00
_cell.angle_gamma   90.00
#
_symmetry.space_group_name_H-M   'P 1'
#
loop_
_entity.id
_entity.type
_entity.pdbx_description
1 polymer ?
#
loop_
_entity_poly.entity_id
_entity_poly.type
_entity_poly.pdbx_seq_one_letter_code
_entity_poly.pdbx_strand_id
1 'polypeptide(L)'
;MAFCGAIIRKIGRESMSKRVVGFLSCFILILLGGCKAELIETKIKTSDIKRAILQGMTTVPFETKITIMGDSQDTRQQIKSFEEIIEQYVELDDVEIEKSMMGMDLLIEGNIPLVHGEELPRNRTDPWALFIKKNNVKALSKYYPYSLTLLPTRNFGSFKNKFSELNILLTPSASQPVSFKMRNNDKSVVNVFSGGVMVNGEAHAIYTANVTRKLSLTMKDGVYDTAYPVIFFRLD
;
A
#
# COMPACT_ATOMS: atom_id res chain seq x y z
N MET A 1 7.84 9.19 -7.21
CA MET A 1 8.39 10.54 -6.90
C MET A 1 7.48 11.62 -7.48
N ALA A 2 6.57 12.19 -6.69
CA ALA A 2 5.71 13.29 -7.15
C ALA A 2 6.29 14.62 -6.64
N PHE A 3 6.63 15.48 -7.60
CA PHE A 3 7.21 16.79 -7.42
C PHE A 3 6.27 17.72 -6.62
N CYS A 4 6.82 18.37 -5.60
CA CYS A 4 6.19 19.50 -4.90
C CYS A 4 7.05 20.75 -5.16
N GLY A 5 6.49 21.73 -5.88
CA GLY A 5 7.11 23.02 -6.21
C GLY A 5 6.66 23.52 -7.59
N ALA A 6 6.24 24.76 -7.82
CA ALA A 6 6.37 25.95 -6.99
C ALA A 6 5.54 27.15 -7.54
N ILE A 7 5.57 28.24 -6.78
CA ILE A 7 5.48 29.67 -7.19
C ILE A 7 4.07 30.25 -7.44
N ILE A 8 3.52 30.89 -6.40
CA ILE A 8 2.56 31.99 -6.56
C ILE A 8 3.38 33.27 -6.75
N ARG A 9 3.60 33.68 -8.00
CA ARG A 9 4.02 35.05 -8.34
C ARG A 9 2.78 35.88 -8.62
N LYS A 10 2.62 36.93 -7.82
CA LYS A 10 1.63 38.01 -7.91
C LYS A 10 1.49 38.51 -9.36
N ILE A 11 0.32 38.34 -9.98
CA ILE A 11 -0.03 39.01 -11.24
C ILE A 11 -1.21 39.93 -10.96
N GLY A 12 -1.02 41.20 -11.33
CA GLY A 12 -1.96 42.29 -11.12
C GLY A 12 -3.28 42.12 -11.87
N ARG A 13 -4.27 42.78 -11.27
CA ARG A 13 -5.61 43.07 -11.78
C ARG A 13 -5.52 43.81 -13.12
N GLU A 14 -6.10 43.27 -14.19
CA GLU A 14 -7.01 44.00 -15.09
C GLU A 14 -7.64 43.14 -16.21
N SER A 15 -8.91 43.44 -16.49
CA SER A 15 -9.71 43.17 -17.70
C SER A 15 -10.22 41.76 -18.01
N MET A 16 -11.52 41.55 -17.74
CA MET A 16 -12.37 40.47 -18.25
C MET A 16 -12.43 40.41 -19.79
N SER A 17 -12.27 39.21 -20.39
CA SER A 17 -12.93 38.90 -21.67
C SER A 17 -13.05 37.39 -21.92
N LYS A 18 -14.28 36.87 -21.78
CA LYS A 18 -14.90 35.68 -22.38
C LYS A 18 -14.02 34.61 -23.09
N ARG A 19 -13.05 34.00 -22.39
CA ARG A 19 -12.36 32.74 -22.81
C ARG A 19 -11.98 31.82 -21.62
N VAL A 20 -12.79 31.78 -20.56
CA VAL A 20 -12.40 31.11 -19.30
C VAL A 20 -12.98 29.70 -19.10
N VAL A 21 -13.87 29.22 -19.98
CA VAL A 21 -14.52 27.90 -19.77
C VAL A 21 -13.63 26.70 -20.13
N GLY A 22 -12.55 26.91 -20.89
CA GLY A 22 -11.67 25.82 -21.35
C GLY A 22 -10.45 25.51 -20.48
N PHE A 23 -10.09 26.37 -19.52
CA PHE A 23 -8.83 26.25 -18.78
C PHE A 23 -8.99 25.73 -17.33
N LEU A 24 -10.23 25.71 -16.81
CA LEU A 24 -10.52 25.25 -15.45
C LEU A 24 -10.60 23.71 -15.32
N SER A 25 -10.71 22.98 -16.44
CA SER A 25 -10.86 21.52 -16.44
C SER A 25 -9.55 20.75 -16.26
N CYS A 26 -8.39 21.38 -16.45
CA CYS A 26 -7.09 20.70 -16.36
C CYS A 26 -6.52 20.62 -14.93
N PHE A 27 -6.93 21.52 -14.03
CA PHE A 27 -6.42 21.53 -12.64
C PHE A 27 -7.09 20.51 -11.72
N ILE A 28 -8.30 20.04 -12.06
CA ILE A 28 -9.03 19.04 -11.24
C ILE A 28 -8.44 17.64 -11.39
N LEU A 29 -7.74 17.35 -12.50
CA LEU A 29 -7.18 16.01 -12.77
C LEU A 29 -5.91 15.70 -11.98
N ILE A 30 -5.18 16.71 -11.50
CA ILE A 30 -3.92 16.51 -10.73
C ILE A 30 -4.23 16.10 -9.26
N LEU A 31 -5.46 16.31 -8.79
CA LEU A 31 -5.90 15.97 -7.42
C LEU A 31 -6.28 14.50 -7.23
N LEU A 32 -6.20 13.66 -8.26
CA LEU A 32 -6.65 12.26 -8.21
C LEU A 32 -5.58 11.27 -7.73
N GLY A 33 -4.34 11.71 -7.56
CA GLY A 33 -3.28 10.91 -6.96
C GLY A 33 -3.36 10.98 -5.44
N GLY A 34 -3.96 9.97 -4.80
CA GLY A 34 -3.91 9.85 -3.35
C GLY A 34 -2.46 9.73 -2.83
N CYS A 35 -2.23 10.14 -1.59
CA CYS A 35 -1.03 9.90 -0.83
C CYS A 35 -0.75 8.40 -0.73
N LYS A 36 0.48 8.02 -1.08
CA LYS A 36 1.00 6.67 -0.88
C LYS A 36 1.89 6.67 0.34
N ALA A 37 1.88 5.56 1.07
CA ALA A 37 2.97 5.28 1.98
C ALA A 37 4.30 5.23 1.21
N GLU A 38 5.41 5.45 1.91
CA GLU A 38 6.74 5.28 1.28
C GLU A 38 6.92 3.83 0.80
N LEU A 39 6.57 2.88 1.67
CA LEU A 39 6.58 1.45 1.40
C LEU A 39 5.82 0.72 2.50
N ILE A 40 4.88 -0.15 2.14
CA ILE A 40 4.29 -1.10 3.09
C ILE A 40 5.15 -2.36 3.10
N GLU A 41 5.84 -2.62 4.19
CA GLU A 41 6.62 -3.84 4.36
C GLU A 41 5.82 -4.86 5.17
N THR A 42 5.53 -6.02 4.60
CA THR A 42 4.80 -7.09 5.31
C THR A 42 5.66 -8.32 5.48
N LYS A 43 5.70 -8.90 6.69
CA LYS A 43 6.50 -10.09 6.99
C LYS A 43 5.58 -11.32 7.02
N ILE A 44 5.69 -12.16 5.99
CA ILE A 44 4.78 -13.29 5.76
C ILE A 44 5.54 -14.59 5.95
N LYS A 45 5.15 -15.41 6.93
CA LYS A 45 5.74 -16.74 7.12
C LYS A 45 4.97 -17.79 6.35
N THR A 46 5.63 -18.89 5.99
CA THR A 46 4.97 -20.03 5.34
C THR A 46 3.88 -20.64 6.22
N SER A 47 4.09 -20.66 7.54
CA SER A 47 3.05 -21.03 8.51
C SER A 47 1.79 -20.14 8.44
N ASP A 48 1.94 -18.85 8.11
CA ASP A 48 0.83 -17.89 8.08
C ASP A 48 0.00 -18.10 6.82
N ILE A 49 0.66 -18.35 5.68
CA ILE A 49 0.01 -18.72 4.42
C ILE A 49 -0.80 -20.00 4.59
N LYS A 50 -0.21 -21.06 5.19
CA LYS A 50 -0.93 -22.32 5.45
C LYS A 50 -2.15 -22.09 6.36
N ARG A 51 -1.98 -21.29 7.40
CA ARG A 51 -3.06 -20.96 8.34
C ARG A 51 -4.19 -20.20 7.64
N ALA A 52 -3.88 -19.19 6.84
CA ALA A 52 -4.86 -18.47 6.04
C ALA A 52 -5.61 -19.42 5.10
N ILE A 53 -4.90 -20.33 4.42
CA ILE A 53 -5.52 -21.30 3.51
C ILE A 53 -6.46 -22.25 4.26
N LEU A 54 -6.07 -22.75 5.44
CA LEU A 54 -6.88 -23.67 6.26
C LEU A 54 -8.07 -22.99 6.95
N GLN A 55 -7.85 -21.81 7.54
CA GLN A 55 -8.79 -21.14 8.44
C GLN A 55 -9.57 -20.01 7.74
N GLY A 56 -9.24 -19.71 6.48
CA GLY A 56 -9.80 -18.61 5.68
C GLY A 56 -9.09 -17.28 5.91
N MET A 57 -8.53 -17.03 7.10
CA MET A 57 -7.81 -15.78 7.40
C MET A 57 -6.83 -15.95 8.57
N THR A 58 -5.75 -15.19 8.54
CA THR A 58 -4.89 -14.84 9.68
C THR A 58 -4.47 -13.39 9.55
N THR A 59 -3.77 -12.82 10.52
CA THR A 59 -3.05 -11.55 10.36
C THR A 59 -1.55 -11.78 10.22
N VAL A 60 -0.86 -10.83 9.60
CA VAL A 60 0.60 -10.77 9.49
C VAL A 60 1.08 -9.35 9.79
N PRO A 61 2.27 -9.17 10.38
CA PRO A 61 2.77 -7.86 10.71
C PRO A 61 3.10 -7.05 9.44
N PHE A 62 2.87 -5.75 9.52
CA PHE A 62 3.33 -4.77 8.56
C PHE A 62 3.98 -3.57 9.27
N GLU A 63 4.89 -2.93 8.54
CA GLU A 63 5.55 -1.69 8.92
C GLU A 63 5.41 -0.74 7.72
N THR A 64 5.09 0.53 7.98
CA THR A 64 5.04 1.54 6.93
C THR A 64 5.43 2.91 7.47
N LYS A 65 5.94 3.75 6.58
CA LYS A 65 6.28 5.14 6.89
C LYS A 65 5.48 6.09 6.01
N ILE A 66 4.95 7.15 6.62
CA ILE A 66 4.25 8.24 5.94
C ILE A 66 4.96 9.54 6.29
N THR A 67 5.45 10.27 5.30
CA THR A 67 6.02 11.60 5.50
C THR A 67 4.94 12.66 5.36
N ILE A 68 4.79 13.46 6.41
CA ILE A 68 3.87 14.61 6.47
C ILE A 68 4.73 15.87 6.43
N MET A 69 4.42 16.75 5.46
CA MET A 69 5.16 18.01 5.32
C MET A 69 4.76 19.02 6.39
N GLY A 70 5.77 19.66 6.99
CA GLY A 70 5.59 20.65 8.06
C GLY A 70 5.73 20.08 9.47
N ASP A 71 6.03 20.95 10.44
CA ASP A 71 6.31 20.59 11.84
C ASP A 71 5.59 21.49 12.87
N SER A 72 4.59 22.25 12.42
CA SER A 72 3.81 23.17 13.24
C SER A 72 2.93 22.46 14.29
N GLN A 73 2.43 23.20 15.28
CA GLN A 73 1.45 22.67 16.25
C GLN A 73 0.19 22.13 15.56
N ASP A 74 -0.29 22.81 14.53
CA ASP A 74 -1.44 22.36 13.73
C ASP A 74 -1.15 21.01 13.05
N THR A 75 0.08 20.81 12.55
CA THR A 75 0.50 19.56 11.92
C THR A 75 0.50 18.42 12.94
N ARG A 76 0.96 18.68 14.17
CA ARG A 76 0.93 17.67 15.26
C ARG A 76 -0.49 17.29 15.65
N GLN A 77 -1.42 18.25 15.65
CA GLN A 77 -2.83 17.97 15.93
C GLN A 77 -3.46 17.15 14.79
N GLN A 78 -3.13 17.44 13.53
CA GLN A 78 -3.56 16.63 12.38
C GLN A 78 -3.05 15.20 12.46
N ILE A 79 -1.79 14.99 12.87
CA ILE A 79 -1.22 13.63 13.05
C ILE A 79 -2.05 12.81 14.03
N LYS A 80 -2.40 13.37 15.19
CA LYS A 80 -3.25 12.68 16.17
C LYS A 80 -4.61 12.29 15.58
N SER A 81 -5.21 13.19 14.81
CA SER A 81 -6.47 12.88 14.13
C SER A 81 -6.32 11.77 13.08
N PHE A 82 -5.18 11.67 12.39
CA PHE A 82 -4.92 10.54 11.49
C PHE A 82 -4.72 9.23 12.24
N GLU A 83 -3.97 9.25 13.33
CA GLU A 83 -3.77 8.10 14.22
C GLU A 83 -5.12 7.55 14.70
N GLU A 84 -6.00 8.41 15.23
CA GLU A 84 -7.36 8.04 15.65
C GLU A 84 -8.21 7.43 14.52
N ILE A 85 -8.03 7.90 13.28
CA ILE A 85 -8.70 7.29 12.13
C ILE A 85 -8.08 5.93 11.80
N ILE A 86 -6.76 5.78 11.84
CA ILE A 86 -6.09 4.51 11.53
C ILE A 86 -6.51 3.45 12.54
N GLU A 87 -6.52 3.76 13.84
CA GLU A 87 -6.93 2.85 14.93
C GLU A 87 -8.37 2.32 14.77
N GLN A 88 -9.26 3.08 14.12
CA GLN A 88 -10.64 2.62 13.85
C GLN A 88 -10.71 1.50 12.80
N TYR A 89 -9.68 1.37 11.95
CA TYR A 89 -9.69 0.49 10.79
C TYR A 89 -8.61 -0.59 10.84
N VAL A 90 -7.46 -0.29 11.46
CA VAL A 90 -6.26 -1.12 11.44
C VAL A 90 -5.88 -1.49 12.87
N GLU A 91 -5.50 -2.74 13.06
CA GLU A 91 -4.96 -3.24 14.31
C GLU A 91 -3.50 -2.79 14.44
N LEU A 92 -3.29 -1.71 15.19
CA LEU A 92 -1.97 -1.10 15.40
C LEU A 92 -1.25 -1.74 16.59
N ASP A 93 0.05 -1.95 16.40
CA ASP A 93 0.97 -2.38 17.46
C ASP A 93 1.68 -1.16 18.05
N ASP A 94 2.14 -0.24 17.20
CA ASP A 94 2.82 1.00 17.61
C ASP A 94 2.73 2.10 16.53
N VAL A 95 2.81 3.35 16.98
CA VAL A 95 2.86 4.54 16.12
C VAL A 95 3.92 5.50 16.65
N GLU A 96 5.00 5.65 15.90
CA GLU A 96 6.10 6.55 16.25
C GLU A 96 6.10 7.80 15.36
N ILE A 97 6.41 8.95 15.96
CA ILE A 97 6.54 10.22 15.25
C ILE A 97 7.99 10.68 15.32
N GLU A 98 8.65 10.74 14.18
CA GLU A 98 10.02 11.23 14.03
C GLU A 98 10.06 12.57 13.30
N LYS A 99 11.09 13.39 13.57
CA LYS A 99 11.37 14.57 12.75
C LYS A 99 12.11 14.14 11.50
N SER A 100 11.68 14.63 10.34
CA SER A 100 12.36 14.42 9.07
C SER A 100 12.76 15.75 8.41
N MET A 101 13.60 15.70 7.38
CA MET A 101 14.05 16.91 6.68
C MET A 101 12.90 17.71 6.05
N MET A 102 11.77 17.06 5.75
CA MET A 102 10.61 17.67 5.10
C MET A 102 9.44 17.94 6.06
N GLY A 103 9.55 17.55 7.33
CA GLY A 103 8.48 17.68 8.32
C GLY A 103 8.56 16.58 9.38
N MET A 104 7.56 15.72 9.42
CA MET A 104 7.47 14.61 10.35
C MET A 104 7.24 13.30 9.61
N ASP A 105 7.90 12.24 10.06
CA ASP A 105 7.66 10.88 9.59
C ASP A 105 6.81 10.15 10.65
N LEU A 106 5.73 9.53 10.18
CA LEU A 106 4.88 8.66 10.96
C LEU A 106 5.25 7.22 10.63
N LEU A 107 5.88 6.52 11.56
CA LEU A 107 6.15 5.09 11.45
C LEU A 107 4.98 4.35 12.09
N ILE A 108 4.35 3.47 11.33
CA ILE A 108 3.17 2.72 11.75
C ILE A 108 3.53 1.25 11.70
N GLU A 109 3.40 0.59 12.84
CA GLU A 109 3.52 -0.85 12.98
C GLU A 109 2.16 -1.44 13.35
N GLY A 110 1.84 -2.60 12.79
CA GLY A 110 0.59 -3.28 13.11
C GLY A 110 0.40 -4.55 12.31
N ASN A 111 -0.85 -4.98 12.22
CA ASN A 111 -1.22 -6.25 11.62
C ASN A 111 -2.19 -6.05 10.45
N ILE A 112 -1.86 -6.63 9.30
CA ILE A 112 -2.69 -6.63 8.09
C ILE A 112 -3.31 -8.03 7.88
N PRO A 113 -4.59 -8.13 7.46
CA PRO A 113 -5.20 -9.42 7.20
C PRO A 113 -4.55 -10.12 6.00
N LEU A 114 -4.29 -11.41 6.16
CA LEU A 114 -3.94 -12.36 5.12
C LEU A 114 -5.12 -13.32 4.93
N VAL A 115 -5.86 -13.12 3.84
CA VAL A 115 -7.15 -13.76 3.56
C VAL A 115 -7.00 -14.76 2.43
N HIS A 116 -7.53 -15.96 2.59
CA HIS A 116 -7.71 -16.90 1.49
C HIS A 116 -9.12 -16.74 0.91
N GLY A 117 -9.21 -16.22 -0.32
CA GLY A 117 -10.48 -15.94 -1.00
C GLY A 117 -10.55 -14.54 -1.60
N GLU A 118 -11.78 -14.07 -1.84
CA GLU A 118 -12.04 -12.81 -2.55
C GLU A 118 -12.39 -11.64 -1.62
N GLU A 119 -12.89 -11.93 -0.41
CA GLU A 119 -13.49 -10.93 0.46
C GLU A 119 -12.94 -10.98 1.89
N LEU A 120 -12.71 -9.81 2.46
CA LEU A 120 -12.40 -9.66 3.88
C LEU A 120 -13.60 -10.14 4.73
N PRO A 121 -13.41 -10.88 5.84
CA PRO A 121 -14.49 -11.23 6.75
C PRO A 121 -15.31 -10.01 7.23
N ARG A 122 -16.63 -10.17 7.42
CA ARG A 122 -17.56 -9.04 7.73
C ARG A 122 -17.27 -8.32 9.05
N ASN A 123 -16.67 -9.02 10.00
CA ASN A 123 -16.27 -8.50 11.32
C ASN A 123 -14.97 -7.68 11.30
N ARG A 124 -14.33 -7.51 10.14
CA ARG A 124 -13.11 -6.72 9.97
C ARG A 124 -13.37 -5.43 9.20
N THR A 125 -12.66 -4.37 9.59
CA THR A 125 -12.78 -3.01 9.06
C THR A 125 -11.57 -2.58 8.23
N ASP A 126 -10.56 -3.43 8.07
CA ASP A 126 -9.27 -3.07 7.44
C ASP A 126 -9.44 -2.44 6.06
N PRO A 127 -8.72 -1.35 5.73
CA PRO A 127 -8.85 -0.68 4.43
C PRO A 127 -8.10 -1.41 3.31
N TRP A 128 -7.06 -2.17 3.66
CA TRP A 128 -6.35 -3.08 2.76
C TRP A 128 -6.23 -4.47 3.39
N ALA A 129 -6.09 -5.47 2.53
CA ALA A 129 -5.76 -6.83 2.95
C ALA A 129 -4.90 -7.51 1.88
N LEU A 130 -4.14 -8.50 2.33
CA LEU A 130 -3.42 -9.44 1.50
C LEU A 130 -4.35 -10.59 1.13
N PHE A 131 -4.51 -10.85 -0.17
CA PHE A 131 -5.39 -11.91 -0.66
C PHE A 131 -4.58 -13.03 -1.31
N ILE A 132 -4.73 -14.23 -0.77
CA ILE A 132 -4.32 -15.49 -1.39
C ILE A 132 -5.51 -15.97 -2.23
N LYS A 133 -5.32 -16.09 -3.54
CA LYS A 133 -6.34 -16.55 -4.48
C LYS A 133 -5.81 -17.71 -5.30
N LYS A 134 -6.71 -18.53 -5.84
CA LYS A 134 -6.33 -19.51 -6.87
C LYS A 134 -5.86 -18.74 -8.11
N ASN A 135 -4.71 -19.15 -8.65
CA ASN A 135 -4.18 -18.56 -9.86
C ASN A 135 -5.06 -18.93 -11.07
N ASN A 136 -5.63 -17.91 -11.72
CA ASN A 136 -6.46 -18.06 -12.91
C ASN A 136 -5.67 -17.89 -14.23
N VAL A 137 -4.39 -17.54 -14.17
CA VAL A 137 -3.52 -17.44 -15.35
C VAL A 137 -3.17 -18.84 -15.83
N LYS A 138 -3.86 -19.32 -16.88
CA LYS A 138 -3.77 -20.70 -17.41
C LYS A 138 -2.34 -21.21 -17.60
N ALA A 139 -1.44 -20.35 -18.11
CA ALA A 139 -0.05 -20.73 -18.37
C ALA A 139 0.77 -20.95 -17.07
N LEU A 140 0.38 -20.31 -15.97
CA LEU A 140 1.10 -20.33 -14.69
C LEU A 140 0.43 -21.22 -13.64
N SER A 141 -0.89 -21.43 -13.71
CA SER A 141 -1.68 -22.06 -12.64
C SER A 141 -1.25 -23.49 -12.30
N LYS A 142 -0.69 -24.24 -13.27
CA LYS A 142 -0.13 -25.57 -13.02
C LYS A 142 1.16 -25.53 -12.17
N TYR A 143 1.98 -24.50 -12.33
CA TYR A 143 3.28 -24.37 -11.66
C TYR A 143 3.22 -23.51 -10.40
N TYR A 144 2.26 -22.58 -10.35
CA TYR A 144 2.03 -21.64 -9.27
C TYR A 144 0.51 -21.57 -9.04
N PRO A 145 -0.07 -22.49 -8.25
CA PRO A 145 -1.52 -22.61 -8.09
C PRO A 145 -2.16 -21.45 -7.33
N TYR A 146 -1.36 -20.61 -6.64
CA TYR A 146 -1.85 -19.48 -5.87
C TYR A 146 -1.23 -18.17 -6.34
N SER A 147 -1.92 -17.07 -6.06
CA SER A 147 -1.43 -15.70 -6.15
C SER A 147 -1.61 -14.98 -4.82
N LEU A 148 -0.72 -14.05 -4.50
CA LEU A 148 -0.76 -13.16 -3.35
C LEU A 148 -0.75 -11.71 -3.82
N THR A 149 -1.72 -10.91 -3.37
CA THR A 149 -1.88 -9.51 -3.80
C THR A 149 -2.33 -8.64 -2.64
N LEU A 150 -1.78 -7.42 -2.53
CA LEU A 150 -2.31 -6.38 -1.64
C LEU A 150 -3.44 -5.63 -2.37
N LEU A 151 -4.65 -5.65 -1.83
CA LEU A 151 -5.82 -5.01 -2.44
C LEU A 151 -6.56 -4.13 -1.42
N PRO A 152 -7.19 -3.02 -1.88
CA PRO A 152 -8.17 -2.32 -1.05
C PRO A 152 -9.37 -3.23 -0.78
N THR A 153 -9.98 -3.05 0.38
CA THR A 153 -11.19 -3.80 0.78
C THR A 153 -12.45 -2.95 0.56
N ARG A 154 -13.62 -3.51 0.88
CA ARG A 154 -14.89 -2.75 0.91
C ARG A 154 -14.85 -1.51 1.82
N ASN A 155 -13.95 -1.48 2.81
CA ASN A 155 -13.88 -0.39 3.80
C ASN A 155 -12.96 0.75 3.35
N PHE A 156 -12.16 0.55 2.28
CA PHE A 156 -11.21 1.54 1.79
C PHE A 156 -11.86 2.90 1.46
N GLY A 157 -13.06 2.88 0.86
CA GLY A 157 -13.78 4.12 0.53
C GLY A 157 -14.08 4.97 1.75
N SER A 158 -14.62 4.36 2.81
CA SER A 158 -14.93 5.06 4.07
C SER A 158 -13.66 5.55 4.77
N PHE A 159 -12.61 4.73 4.80
CA PHE A 159 -11.30 5.11 5.32
C PHE A 159 -10.72 6.33 4.58
N LYS A 160 -10.71 6.26 3.25
CA LYS A 160 -10.26 7.35 2.36
C LYS A 160 -11.03 8.65 2.62
N ASN A 161 -12.35 8.57 2.79
CA ASN A 161 -13.18 9.75 3.00
C ASN A 161 -12.83 10.47 4.32
N LYS A 162 -12.65 9.73 5.42
CA LYS A 162 -12.23 10.30 6.71
C LYS A 162 -10.90 11.05 6.61
N PHE A 163 -9.93 10.50 5.89
CA PHE A 163 -8.65 11.18 5.63
C PHE A 163 -8.83 12.45 4.78
N SER A 164 -9.68 12.36 3.75
CA SER A 164 -9.93 13.48 2.83
C SER A 164 -10.62 14.67 3.51
N GLU A 165 -11.51 14.40 4.46
CA GLU A 165 -12.18 15.40 5.30
C GLU A 165 -11.21 16.19 6.17
N LEU A 166 -10.15 15.53 6.68
CA LEU A 166 -9.09 16.20 7.44
C LEU A 166 -8.13 16.97 6.53
N ASN A 167 -7.57 16.29 5.53
CA ASN A 167 -6.63 16.87 4.60
C ASN A 167 -6.64 16.12 3.27
N ILE A 168 -7.19 16.74 2.23
CA ILE A 168 -7.25 16.16 0.90
C ILE A 168 -5.86 15.75 0.36
N LEU A 169 -4.79 16.46 0.75
CA LEU A 169 -3.42 16.16 0.31
C LEU A 169 -2.86 14.87 0.91
N LEU A 170 -3.44 14.39 2.01
CA LEU A 170 -3.05 13.17 2.72
C LEU A 170 -4.05 12.02 2.49
N THR A 171 -4.96 12.19 1.52
CA THR A 171 -5.95 11.16 1.16
C THR A 171 -5.26 9.89 0.65
N PRO A 172 -5.47 8.70 1.22
CA PRO A 172 -4.73 7.50 0.83
C PRO A 172 -5.04 7.02 -0.60
N SER A 173 -4.04 6.42 -1.24
CA SER A 173 -4.15 5.74 -2.54
C SER A 173 -4.56 4.27 -2.41
N ALA A 174 -5.44 3.80 -3.29
CA ALA A 174 -5.84 2.40 -3.33
C ALA A 174 -4.68 1.46 -3.65
N SER A 175 -3.81 1.86 -4.60
CA SER A 175 -2.56 1.15 -4.90
C SER A 175 -1.45 1.68 -4.00
N GLN A 176 -0.78 0.76 -3.31
CA GLN A 176 0.30 1.07 -2.38
C GLN A 176 1.59 0.36 -2.83
N PRO A 177 2.75 1.02 -2.71
CA PRO A 177 4.03 0.35 -2.87
C PRO A 177 4.21 -0.67 -1.75
N VAL A 178 4.68 -1.87 -2.07
CA VAL A 178 4.75 -2.98 -1.11
C VAL A 178 6.07 -3.74 -1.21
N SER A 179 6.56 -4.22 -0.06
CA SER A 179 7.64 -5.18 0.04
C SER A 179 7.16 -6.43 0.78
N PHE A 180 7.03 -7.54 0.06
CA PHE A 180 6.67 -8.82 0.65
C PHE A 180 7.93 -9.52 1.18
N LYS A 181 8.12 -9.47 2.50
CA LYS A 181 9.22 -10.15 3.21
C LYS A 181 8.78 -11.55 3.57
N MET A 182 8.94 -12.48 2.64
CA MET A 182 8.61 -13.88 2.83
C MET A 182 9.67 -14.59 3.67
N ARG A 183 9.24 -15.37 4.66
CA ARG A 183 10.10 -16.22 5.48
C ARG A 183 9.62 -17.66 5.43
N ASN A 184 10.46 -18.54 4.92
CA ASN A 184 10.25 -19.97 5.06
C ASN A 184 10.68 -20.38 6.46
N ASN A 185 9.69 -20.64 7.32
CA ASN A 185 9.90 -21.02 8.72
C ASN A 185 9.50 -22.47 9.01
N ASP A 186 9.09 -23.21 7.98
CA ASP A 186 8.90 -24.65 8.02
C ASP A 186 9.81 -25.30 6.97
N LYS A 187 9.67 -26.62 6.78
CA LYS A 187 10.48 -27.38 5.80
C LYS A 187 9.80 -27.47 4.43
N SER A 188 8.83 -26.61 4.14
CA SER A 188 8.14 -26.61 2.85
C SER A 188 9.02 -26.11 1.71
N VAL A 189 8.76 -26.63 0.52
CA VAL A 189 9.24 -26.14 -0.76
C VAL A 189 8.31 -25.03 -1.27
N VAL A 190 8.78 -23.79 -1.13
CA VAL A 190 8.04 -22.62 -1.64
C VAL A 190 8.70 -22.09 -2.90
N ASN A 191 7.96 -22.07 -3.99
CA ASN A 191 8.42 -21.48 -5.25
C ASN A 191 7.59 -20.25 -5.57
N VAL A 192 8.25 -19.17 -5.96
CA VAL A 192 7.60 -17.91 -6.34
C VAL A 192 7.92 -17.53 -7.78
N PHE A 193 7.02 -16.79 -8.38
CA PHE A 193 7.16 -16.14 -9.68
C PHE A 193 6.53 -14.75 -9.60
N SER A 194 7.23 -13.74 -10.12
CA SER A 194 6.73 -12.37 -10.21
C SER A 194 7.26 -11.67 -11.46
N GLY A 195 6.46 -10.76 -12.01
CA GLY A 195 6.92 -9.78 -13.00
C GLY A 195 7.33 -8.48 -12.31
N GLY A 196 8.19 -7.69 -12.97
CA GLY A 196 8.54 -6.32 -12.60
C GLY A 196 8.83 -6.14 -11.11
N VAL A 197 9.83 -6.81 -10.55
CA VAL A 197 10.06 -6.83 -9.10
C VAL A 197 11.50 -6.46 -8.77
N MET A 198 11.70 -5.76 -7.65
CA MET A 198 13.03 -5.55 -7.08
C MET A 198 13.34 -6.62 -6.05
N VAL A 199 14.54 -7.20 -6.16
CA VAL A 199 15.07 -8.20 -5.23
C VAL A 199 16.49 -7.78 -4.87
N ASN A 200 16.77 -7.62 -3.58
CA ASN A 200 18.09 -7.19 -3.09
C ASN A 200 18.63 -5.90 -3.76
N GLY A 201 17.74 -4.98 -4.14
CA GLY A 201 18.10 -3.73 -4.83
C GLY A 201 18.24 -3.84 -6.35
N GLU A 202 18.13 -5.03 -6.93
CA GLU A 202 18.19 -5.25 -8.38
C GLU A 202 16.79 -5.39 -8.97
N ALA A 203 16.55 -4.73 -10.10
CA ALA A 203 15.27 -4.78 -10.81
C ALA A 203 15.22 -5.96 -11.79
N HIS A 204 14.14 -6.72 -11.74
CA HIS A 204 13.90 -7.88 -12.61
C HIS A 204 12.57 -7.71 -13.36
N ALA A 205 12.61 -7.83 -14.69
CA ALA A 205 11.38 -7.89 -15.49
C ALA A 205 10.57 -9.16 -15.19
N ILE A 206 11.27 -10.28 -14.96
CA ILE A 206 10.71 -11.57 -14.55
C ILE A 206 11.64 -12.16 -13.49
N TYR A 207 11.08 -12.65 -12.39
CA TYR A 207 11.82 -13.26 -11.30
C TYR A 207 11.16 -14.58 -10.88
N THR A 208 11.98 -15.62 -10.69
CA THR A 208 11.57 -16.89 -10.10
C THR A 208 12.58 -17.33 -9.06
N ALA A 209 12.12 -17.86 -7.94
CA ALA A 209 12.99 -18.35 -6.89
C ALA A 209 12.33 -19.42 -6.02
N ASN A 210 13.17 -20.23 -5.39
CA ASN A 210 12.78 -21.04 -4.25
C ASN A 210 13.07 -20.26 -2.96
N VAL A 211 12.07 -20.14 -2.07
CA VAL A 211 12.23 -19.44 -0.79
C VAL A 211 12.80 -20.43 0.23
N THR A 212 14.13 -20.54 0.30
CA THR A 212 14.80 -21.47 1.23
C THR A 212 14.77 -20.98 2.68
N ARG A 213 14.91 -19.67 2.90
CA ARG A 213 14.87 -19.07 4.25
C ARG A 213 14.15 -17.73 4.28
N LYS A 214 14.61 -16.77 3.47
CA LYS A 214 14.04 -15.42 3.36
C LYS A 214 14.09 -14.96 1.92
N LEU A 215 13.07 -14.23 1.50
CA LEU A 215 13.02 -13.54 0.22
C LEU A 215 12.26 -12.23 0.40
N SER A 216 12.79 -11.14 -0.13
CA SER A 216 12.11 -9.83 -0.15
C SER A 216 11.78 -9.47 -1.60
N LEU A 217 10.51 -9.24 -1.88
CA LEU A 217 10.01 -8.87 -3.20
C LEU A 217 9.38 -7.48 -3.11
N THR A 218 10.04 -6.48 -3.66
CA THR A 218 9.59 -5.09 -3.61
C THR A 218 8.97 -4.66 -4.94
N MET A 219 7.73 -4.17 -4.88
CA MET A 219 6.93 -3.70 -6.01
C MET A 219 6.47 -2.28 -5.72
N LYS A 220 7.09 -1.31 -6.38
CA LYS A 220 6.82 0.12 -6.22
C LYS A 220 7.11 0.85 -7.53
N ASP A 221 6.52 2.04 -7.66
CA ASP A 221 6.64 2.94 -8.80
C ASP A 221 6.19 2.33 -10.16
N GLY A 222 6.07 3.17 -11.18
CA GLY A 222 5.83 2.73 -12.56
C GLY A 222 4.50 2.01 -12.73
N VAL A 223 4.52 0.74 -13.17
CA VAL A 223 3.28 -0.04 -13.37
C VAL A 223 2.48 -0.18 -12.08
N TYR A 224 3.14 -0.22 -10.92
CA TYR A 224 2.49 -0.33 -9.62
C TYR A 224 1.83 0.97 -9.15
N ASP A 225 1.98 2.06 -9.92
CA ASP A 225 1.22 3.25 -9.64
C ASP A 225 -0.28 3.06 -9.87
N THR A 226 -0.64 2.10 -10.71
CA THR A 226 -2.03 1.80 -11.09
C THR A 226 -2.39 0.32 -10.96
N ALA A 227 -1.42 -0.58 -11.15
CA ALA A 227 -1.63 -2.02 -11.00
C ALA A 227 -1.33 -2.49 -9.58
N TYR A 228 -2.10 -3.49 -9.12
CA TYR A 228 -1.86 -4.10 -7.83
C TYR A 228 -0.69 -5.09 -7.88
N PRO A 229 0.20 -5.08 -6.88
CA PRO A 229 1.36 -5.95 -6.82
C PRO A 229 0.94 -7.42 -6.64
N VAL A 230 1.51 -8.33 -7.45
CA VAL A 230 1.13 -9.75 -7.44
C VAL A 230 2.34 -10.67 -7.42
N ILE A 231 2.32 -11.64 -6.51
CA ILE A 231 3.25 -12.76 -6.47
C ILE A 231 2.48 -14.03 -6.78
N PHE A 232 2.92 -14.81 -7.76
CA PHE A 232 2.44 -16.18 -7.96
C PHE A 232 3.29 -17.14 -7.17
N PHE A 233 2.68 -18.11 -6.50
CA PHE A 233 3.44 -19.05 -5.68
C PHE A 233 2.87 -20.46 -5.68
N ARG A 234 3.74 -21.40 -5.32
CA ARG A 234 3.43 -22.78 -4.97
C ARG A 234 3.98 -23.05 -3.58
N LEU A 235 3.18 -23.73 -2.78
CA LEU A 235 3.48 -24.18 -1.45
C LEU A 235 2.97 -25.62 -1.34
N ASP A 236 3.82 -26.50 -0.82
CA ASP A 236 3.57 -27.91 -0.51
C ASP A 236 3.18 -28.12 0.97
#